data_AF-A0A7X0H2X4-F1
#
_entry.id   AF-A0A7X0H2X4-F1
#
_cell.length_a   1.000
_cell.length_b   1.000
_cell.length_c   1.000
_cell.angle_alpha   90.00
_cell.angle_beta   90.00
_cell.angle_gamma   90.00
#
_symmetry.space_group_name_H-M   'P 1'
#
loop_
_entity.id
_entity.type
_entity.pdbx_description
1 polymer ?
#
loop_
_entity_poly.entity_id
_entity_poly.type
_entity_poly.pdbx_seq_one_letter_code
_entity_poly.pdbx_strand_id
1 'polypeptide(L)'
;MTPAAAGALDVADILAINNLINLYGHVVDERQWSRMEELFTGDIVFDMTSFGPDILYGLEALRTCFRELDRHPLAHHATNILIEPSPEGVRVLSKGISLRNGEMGSTVYRDLLRKTDDGWRIAHRTAVKRRYETIAEPS
;
A
#
# COMPACT_ATOMS: atom_id res chain seq x y z
N MET A 1 25.51 -2.35 -11.54
CA MET A 1 25.61 -2.02 -10.10
C MET A 1 24.64 -2.93 -9.38
N THR A 2 25.13 -3.91 -8.64
CA THR A 2 24.29 -4.87 -7.90
C THR A 2 23.68 -4.14 -6.71
N PRO A 3 22.36 -4.21 -6.47
CA PRO A 3 21.78 -3.58 -5.28
C PRO A 3 22.37 -4.25 -4.04
N ALA A 4 22.75 -3.44 -3.04
CA ALA A 4 23.19 -3.93 -1.75
C ALA A 4 22.06 -4.76 -1.13
N ALA A 5 22.37 -5.95 -0.60
CA ALA A 5 21.41 -6.74 0.15
C ALA A 5 20.77 -5.85 1.22
N ALA A 6 19.43 -5.83 1.29
CA ALA A 6 18.75 -5.13 2.38
C ALA A 6 19.35 -5.64 3.70
N GLY A 7 19.95 -4.74 4.46
CA GLY A 7 20.48 -5.05 5.78
C GLY A 7 19.37 -5.66 6.65
N ALA A 8 19.77 -6.45 7.65
CA ALA A 8 18.82 -6.98 8.62
C ALA A 8 17.96 -5.85 9.21
N LEU A 9 16.64 -5.99 9.15
CA LEU A 9 15.72 -5.04 9.77
C LEU A 9 15.84 -5.11 11.28
N ASP A 10 15.93 -3.95 11.92
CA ASP A 10 15.83 -3.86 13.37
C ASP A 10 14.38 -3.67 13.84
N VAL A 11 14.17 -3.64 15.16
CA VAL A 11 12.84 -3.45 15.75
C VAL A 11 12.25 -2.08 15.40
N ALA A 12 13.08 -1.04 15.29
CA ALA A 12 12.61 0.30 14.95
C ALA A 12 12.11 0.36 13.51
N ASP A 13 12.78 -0.33 12.58
CA ASP A 13 12.33 -0.48 11.20
C ASP A 13 11.00 -1.24 11.12
N ILE A 14 10.86 -2.35 11.85
CA ILE A 14 9.60 -3.12 11.89
C ILE A 14 8.44 -2.25 12.42
N LEU A 15 8.67 -1.47 13.47
CA LEU A 15 7.66 -0.56 14.03
C LEU A 15 7.31 0.56 13.05
N ALA A 16 8.32 1.17 12.41
CA ALA A 16 8.11 2.23 11.42
C ALA A 16 7.30 1.73 10.22
N ILE A 17 7.59 0.52 9.73
CA ILE A 17 6.85 -0.10 8.63
C ILE A 17 5.41 -0.40 9.04
N ASN A 18 5.18 -0.97 10.23
CA ASN A 18 3.81 -1.18 10.73
C ASN A 18 3.05 0.15 10.83
N ASN A 19 3.68 1.19 11.37
CA ASN A 19 3.07 2.51 11.48
C ASN A 19 2.74 3.10 10.11
N LEU A 20 3.63 2.97 9.13
CA LEU A 20 3.40 3.41 7.74
C LEU A 20 2.17 2.73 7.12
N ILE A 21 2.04 1.41 7.27
CA ILE A 21 0.91 0.65 6.73
C ILE A 21 -0.42 1.07 7.40
N ASN A 22 -0.40 1.35 8.71
CA ASN A 22 -1.58 1.85 9.42
C ASN A 22 -1.90 3.31 9.08
N LEU A 23 -0.88 4.16 8.92
CA LEU A 23 -1.02 5.57 8.56
C LEU A 23 -1.73 5.77 7.22
N TYR A 24 -1.55 4.84 6.27
CA TYR A 24 -2.25 4.86 4.99
C TYR A 24 -3.76 5.07 5.16
N GLY A 25 -4.41 4.30 6.05
CA GLY A 25 -5.85 4.45 6.30
C GLY A 25 -6.19 5.85 6.77
N HIS A 26 -5.51 6.33 7.81
CA HIS A 26 -5.77 7.66 8.36
C HIS A 26 -5.60 8.81 7.33
N VAL A 27 -4.51 8.82 6.57
CA VAL A 27 -4.24 9.89 5.61
C VAL A 27 -5.24 9.85 4.45
N VAL A 28 -5.52 8.66 3.93
CA VAL A 28 -6.37 8.49 2.75
C VAL A 28 -7.85 8.66 3.09
N ASP A 29 -8.29 8.13 4.23
CA ASP A 29 -9.68 8.24 4.69
C ASP A 29 -10.03 9.68 5.06
N GLU A 30 -9.10 10.46 5.59
CA GLU A 30 -9.31 11.89 5.89
C GLU A 30 -9.07 12.81 4.68
N ARG A 31 -8.83 12.25 3.49
CA ARG A 31 -8.53 12.99 2.26
C ARG A 31 -7.36 13.98 2.40
N GLN A 32 -6.36 13.62 3.20
CA GLN A 32 -5.20 14.46 3.48
C GLN A 32 -4.15 14.31 2.36
N TRP A 33 -4.52 14.67 1.14
CA TRP A 33 -3.75 14.43 -0.08
C TRP A 33 -2.36 15.09 -0.10
N SER A 34 -2.20 16.19 0.66
CA SER A 34 -0.91 16.84 0.86
C SER A 34 0.09 15.97 1.64
N ARG A 35 -0.40 15.02 2.44
CA ARG A 35 0.42 14.11 3.26
C ARG A 35 0.78 12.80 2.56
N MET A 36 0.40 12.61 1.30
CA MET A 36 0.67 11.34 0.61
C MET A 36 2.16 11.06 0.42
N GLU A 37 3.02 12.07 0.49
CA GLU A 37 4.48 11.92 0.53
C GLU A 37 5.00 11.29 1.83
N GLU A 38 4.22 11.25 2.91
CA GLU A 38 4.53 10.45 4.11
C GLU A 38 4.32 8.96 3.86
N LEU A 39 3.52 8.60 2.84
CA LEU A 39 3.12 7.22 2.55
C LEU A 39 3.94 6.60 1.41
N PHE A 40 4.16 7.37 0.36
CA PHE A 40 4.63 6.88 -0.93
C PHE A 40 5.93 7.54 -1.34
N THR A 41 6.76 6.83 -2.10
CA THR A 41 7.86 7.48 -2.82
C THR A 41 7.31 8.32 -3.97
N GLY A 42 8.08 9.31 -4.43
CA GLY A 42 7.69 10.12 -5.59
C GLY A 42 7.50 9.30 -6.87
N ASP A 43 8.24 8.19 -7.00
CA ASP A 43 8.23 7.22 -8.10
C ASP A 43 7.30 6.02 -7.87
N ILE A 44 6.32 6.11 -6.95
CA ILE A 44 5.39 5.02 -6.62
C ILE A 44 4.75 4.39 -7.87
N VAL A 45 4.74 3.06 -7.92
CA VAL A 45 3.90 2.28 -8.84
C VAL A 45 2.72 1.71 -8.04
N PHE A 46 1.50 2.13 -8.37
CA PHE A 46 0.29 1.64 -7.72
C PHE A 46 -0.58 0.86 -8.73
N ASP A 47 -0.59 -0.45 -8.60
CA ASP A 47 -1.43 -1.35 -9.37
C ASP A 47 -2.76 -1.59 -8.64
N MET A 48 -3.84 -1.07 -9.23
CA MET A 48 -5.21 -1.27 -8.76
C MET A 48 -6.10 -1.90 -9.84
N THR A 49 -5.50 -2.60 -10.81
CA THR A 49 -6.21 -3.26 -11.93
C THR A 49 -7.31 -4.21 -11.48
N SER A 50 -7.15 -4.84 -10.32
CA SER A 50 -8.18 -5.70 -9.69
C SER A 50 -9.47 -4.94 -9.29
N PHE A 51 -9.42 -3.61 -9.23
CA PHE A 51 -10.54 -2.72 -8.91
C PHE A 51 -11.10 -1.96 -10.12
N GLY A 52 -10.51 -2.13 -11.31
CA GLY A 52 -10.94 -1.49 -12.55
C GLY A 52 -9.91 -0.55 -13.20
N PRO A 53 -9.26 0.39 -12.46
CA PRO A 53 -8.34 1.36 -13.06
C PRO A 53 -7.01 0.73 -13.51
N ASP A 54 -6.29 1.43 -14.41
CA ASP A 54 -4.93 1.07 -14.84
C ASP A 54 -3.88 1.20 -13.71
N ILE A 55 -2.66 0.74 -14.00
CA ILE A 55 -1.50 0.96 -13.14
C ILE A 55 -1.15 2.45 -13.14
N LEU A 56 -1.02 3.05 -11.96
CA LEU A 56 -0.65 4.45 -11.77
C LEU A 56 0.84 4.57 -11.50
N TYR A 57 1.49 5.52 -12.18
CA TYR A 57 2.92 5.77 -12.08
C TYR A 57 3.16 7.18 -11.54
N GLY A 58 3.85 7.26 -10.40
CA GLY A 58 4.21 8.50 -9.72
C GLY A 58 3.14 9.02 -8.77
N LEU A 59 3.61 9.76 -7.76
CA LEU A 59 2.77 10.25 -6.66
C LEU A 59 1.67 11.21 -7.13
N GLU A 60 1.96 12.07 -8.12
CA GLU A 60 0.97 13.02 -8.63
C GLU A 60 -0.17 12.34 -9.39
N ALA A 61 0.12 11.29 -10.17
CA ALA A 61 -0.91 10.51 -10.86
C ALA A 61 -1.82 9.82 -9.85
N LEU A 62 -1.23 9.20 -8.83
CA LEU A 62 -1.97 8.57 -7.74
C LEU A 62 -2.85 9.58 -6.98
N ARG A 63 -2.29 10.74 -6.63
CA ARG A 63 -3.00 11.80 -5.91
C ARG A 63 -4.19 12.34 -6.73
N THR A 64 -4.01 12.51 -8.04
CA THR A 64 -5.07 12.96 -8.94
C THR A 64 -6.19 11.93 -9.00
N CYS A 65 -5.85 10.66 -9.23
CA CYS A 65 -6.83 9.56 -9.20
C CYS A 65 -7.62 9.53 -7.89
N PHE A 66 -6.95 9.57 -6.73
CA PHE A 66 -7.62 9.52 -5.42
C PHE A 66 -8.58 10.69 -5.18
N ARG A 67 -8.26 11.89 -5.67
CA ARG A 67 -9.16 13.06 -5.59
C ARG A 67 -10.39 12.92 -6.48
N GLU A 68 -10.24 12.32 -7.64
CA GLU A 68 -11.30 12.20 -8.66
C GLU A 68 -12.22 10.99 -8.43
N LEU A 69 -11.84 10.06 -7.55
CA LEU A 69 -12.70 8.95 -7.15
C LEU A 69 -13.96 9.46 -6.42
N ASP A 70 -15.08 9.47 -7.16
CA ASP A 70 -16.40 9.88 -6.68
C ASP A 70 -16.81 9.22 -5.35
N ARG A 71 -16.47 7.93 -5.20
CA ARG A 71 -16.75 7.16 -3.97
C ARG A 71 -15.48 6.55 -3.41
N HIS A 72 -14.64 7.35 -2.77
CA HIS A 72 -13.55 6.84 -1.94
C HIS A 72 -14.11 6.07 -0.72
N PRO A 73 -13.50 4.93 -0.28
CA PRO A 73 -13.89 4.30 0.98
C PRO A 73 -13.93 5.29 2.15
N LEU A 74 -14.83 5.00 3.09
CA LEU A 74 -14.97 5.71 4.36
C LEU A 74 -13.86 5.32 5.34
N ALA A 75 -13.41 4.06 5.26
CA ALA A 75 -12.34 3.56 6.11
C ALA A 75 -11.52 2.47 5.39
N HIS A 76 -10.21 2.46 5.62
CA HIS A 76 -9.30 1.36 5.33
C HIS A 76 -8.65 0.87 6.62
N HIS A 77 -8.91 -0.39 6.96
CA HIS A 77 -8.26 -1.07 8.08
C HIS A 77 -7.26 -2.09 7.55
N ALA A 78 -5.98 -1.84 7.80
CA ALA A 78 -4.93 -2.81 7.54
C ALA A 78 -4.83 -3.81 8.69
N THR A 79 -4.61 -5.09 8.35
CA THR A 79 -4.44 -6.17 9.32
C THR A 79 -3.58 -7.29 8.73
N ASN A 80 -3.23 -8.29 9.54
CA ASN A 80 -2.45 -9.46 9.14
C ASN A 80 -1.17 -9.07 8.37
N ILE A 81 -0.38 -8.15 8.94
CA ILE A 81 0.82 -7.58 8.32
C ILE A 81 1.99 -8.54 8.50
N LEU A 82 2.61 -8.94 7.39
CA LEU A 82 3.85 -9.70 7.35
C LEU A 82 4.92 -8.88 6.65
N ILE A 83 6.11 -8.82 7.24
CA ILE A 83 7.24 -8.00 6.79
C ILE A 83 8.41 -8.92 6.47
N GLU A 84 8.92 -8.84 5.24
CA GLU A 84 9.98 -9.70 4.74
C GLU A 84 11.06 -8.85 4.04
N PRO A 85 12.31 -8.83 4.53
CA PRO A 85 13.42 -8.20 3.82
C PRO A 85 13.66 -8.86 2.47
N SER A 86 13.94 -8.08 1.42
CA SER A 86 14.35 -8.59 0.10
C SER A 86 15.49 -7.77 -0.50
N PRO A 87 16.19 -8.25 -1.54
CA PRO A 87 17.26 -7.48 -2.18
C PRO A 87 16.81 -6.13 -2.77
N GLU A 88 15.52 -5.97 -3.06
CA GLU A 88 14.95 -4.75 -3.66
C GLU A 88 14.40 -3.76 -2.62
N GLY A 89 14.34 -4.12 -1.34
CA GLY A 89 13.70 -3.34 -0.29
C GLY A 89 13.06 -4.23 0.77
N VAL A 90 11.89 -3.83 1.28
CA VAL A 90 11.11 -4.65 2.22
C VAL A 90 9.76 -4.97 1.63
N ARG A 91 9.45 -6.26 1.49
CA ARG A 91 8.16 -6.73 1.03
C ARG A 91 7.20 -6.76 2.21
N VAL A 92 6.01 -6.20 2.02
CA VAL A 92 4.94 -6.25 3.02
C VAL A 92 3.71 -6.88 2.41
N LEU A 93 3.21 -7.93 3.04
CA LEU A 93 1.92 -8.53 2.72
C LEU A 93 0.94 -8.14 3.82
N SER A 94 -0.19 -7.54 3.44
CA SER A 94 -1.24 -7.20 4.40
C SER A 94 -2.63 -7.44 3.83
N LYS A 95 -3.60 -7.60 4.73
CA LYS A 95 -5.02 -7.60 4.39
C LYS A 95 -5.58 -6.19 4.62
N GLY A 96 -6.44 -5.76 3.71
CA GLY A 96 -7.23 -4.54 3.84
C GLY A 96 -8.72 -4.86 3.97
N ILE A 97 -9.37 -4.24 4.94
CA ILE A 97 -10.83 -4.17 5.03
C ILE A 97 -11.21 -2.74 4.69
N SER A 98 -12.00 -2.57 3.64
CA SER A 98 -12.51 -1.26 3.23
C SER A 98 -13.99 -1.17 3.54
N LEU A 99 -14.42 -0.06 4.13
CA LEU A 99 -15.82 0.25 4.35
C LEU A 99 -16.26 1.33 3.36
N ARG A 100 -17.33 1.07 2.64
CA ARG A 100 -18.03 2.01 1.76
C ARG A 100 -19.47 2.11 2.26
N ASN A 101 -20.20 3.15 1.88
CA ASN A 101 -21.57 3.37 2.36
C ASN A 101 -22.47 2.15 2.10
N GLY A 102 -22.70 1.32 3.14
CA GLY A 102 -23.47 0.07 3.08
C GLY A 102 -22.72 -1.17 2.57
N GLU A 103 -21.44 -1.08 2.22
CA GLU A 103 -20.67 -2.18 1.63
C GLU A 103 -19.30 -2.36 2.29
N MET A 104 -18.86 -3.62 2.41
CA MET A 104 -17.52 -3.96 2.86
C MET A 104 -16.74 -4.65 1.74
N GLY A 105 -15.49 -4.27 1.56
CA GLY A 105 -14.56 -4.88 0.60
C GLY A 105 -13.35 -5.50 1.29
N SER A 106 -12.93 -6.66 0.83
CA SER A 106 -11.68 -7.31 1.25
C SER A 106 -10.60 -7.16 0.18
N THR A 107 -9.38 -6.83 0.61
CA THR A 107 -8.22 -6.58 -0.25
C THR A 107 -7.00 -7.31 0.30
N VAL A 108 -6.10 -7.74 -0.58
CA VAL A 108 -4.71 -8.06 -0.21
C VAL A 108 -3.81 -7.00 -0.83
N TYR A 109 -2.98 -6.38 -0.01
CA TYR A 109 -1.92 -5.48 -0.48
C TYR A 109 -0.60 -6.24 -0.52
N ARG A 110 0.10 -6.11 -1.64
CA ARG A 110 1.49 -6.54 -1.81
C ARG A 110 2.32 -5.30 -2.06
N ASP A 111 3.11 -4.94 -1.07
CA ASP A 111 3.88 -3.71 -1.09
C ASP A 111 5.38 -4.03 -1.19
N LEU A 112 6.11 -3.16 -1.89
CA LEU A 112 7.56 -3.04 -1.78
C LEU A 112 7.86 -1.67 -1.18
N LEU A 113 8.52 -1.66 -0.03
CA LEU A 113 8.91 -0.46 0.69
C LEU A 113 10.39 -0.17 0.50
N ARG A 114 10.72 1.12 0.45
CA ARG A 114 12.09 1.64 0.38
C ARG A 114 12.34 2.56 1.57
N LYS A 115 13.52 2.45 2.18
CA LYS A 115 13.98 3.42 3.19
C LYS A 115 14.48 4.66 2.44
N THR A 116 13.96 5.82 2.81
CA THR A 116 14.37 7.14 2.31
C THR A 116 14.99 7.93 3.45
N ASP A 117 15.56 9.10 3.15
CA ASP A 117 16.11 9.99 4.17
C ASP A 117 15.03 10.45 5.18
N ASP A 118 13.77 10.50 4.76
CA ASP A 118 12.61 10.85 5.59
C ASP A 118 11.88 9.61 6.16
N GLY A 119 12.52 8.45 6.13
CA GLY A 119 12.00 7.18 6.64
C GLY A 119 11.43 6.24 5.57
N TRP A 120 10.71 5.21 5.99
CA TRP A 120 10.15 4.21 5.08
C TRP A 120 9.00 4.78 4.24
N ARG A 121 8.94 4.40 2.96
CA ARG A 121 7.86 4.75 2.02
C ARG A 121 7.49 3.54 1.16
N ILE A 122 6.24 3.48 0.74
CA ILE A 122 5.76 2.49 -0.23
C ILE A 122 6.23 2.92 -1.62
N ALA A 123 7.03 2.09 -2.28
CA ALA A 123 7.54 2.33 -3.63
C ALA A 123 6.77 1.54 -4.70
N HIS A 124 6.17 0.41 -4.32
CA HIS A 124 5.22 -0.34 -5.15
C HIS A 124 4.07 -0.80 -4.26
N ARG A 125 2.83 -0.70 -4.74
CA ARG A 125 1.67 -1.37 -4.15
C ARG A 125 0.83 -2.04 -5.22
N THR A 126 0.58 -3.33 -5.06
CA THR A 126 -0.47 -4.03 -5.81
C THR A 126 -1.63 -4.31 -4.86
N ALA A 127 -2.79 -3.76 -5.18
CA ALA A 127 -4.03 -3.96 -4.45
C ALA A 127 -4.91 -4.99 -5.19
N VAL A 128 -5.13 -6.15 -4.57
CA VAL A 128 -5.94 -7.22 -5.16
C VAL A 128 -7.24 -7.38 -4.39
N LYS A 129 -8.37 -7.17 -5.08
CA LYS A 129 -9.70 -7.39 -4.50
C LYS A 129 -9.89 -8.89 -4.25
N ARG A 130 -10.34 -9.24 -3.05
CA ARG A 130 -10.64 -10.62 -2.66
C ARG A 130 -12.14 -10.85 -2.77
N ARG A 131 -12.52 -11.76 -3.66
CA ARG A 131 -13.87 -12.33 -3.79
C ARG A 131 -13.76 -13.84 -3.94
N TYR A 132 -14.85 -14.55 -3.70
CA TYR A 132 -14.88 -16.01 -3.80
C TYR A 132 -14.40 -16.47 -5.19
N GLU A 133 -14.85 -15.80 -6.25
CA GLU A 133 -14.57 -16.14 -7.65
C GLU A 133 -13.11 -15.89 -8.06
N THR A 134 -12.38 -15.07 -7.30
CA THR A 134 -10.99 -14.66 -7.61
C THR A 134 -9.95 -15.43 -6.80
N ILE A 135 -10.37 -16.26 -5.84
CA ILE A 135 -9.48 -17.10 -5.06
C ILE A 135 -9.49 -18.47 -5.74
N ALA A 136 -8.50 -18.72 -6.59
CA ALA A 136 -8.30 -20.07 -7.11
C ALA A 136 -7.97 -21.02 -5.95
N GLU A 137 -8.56 -22.22 -5.97
CA GLU A 137 -8.10 -23.32 -5.13
C GLU A 137 -6.62 -23.59 -5.48
N PRO A 138 -5.73 -23.75 -4.47
CA PRO A 138 -4.37 -24.15 -4.76
C PRO A 138 -4.39 -25.51 -5.47
N SER A 139 -3.74 -25.58 -6.62
CA SER A 139 -3.47 -26.84 -7.34
C SER A 139 -2.50 -27.72 -6.56
#